data_AF-A0A7X4IZ60-F1
#
_entry.id   AF-A0A7X4IZ60-F1
#
_cell.length_a   1.000
_cell.length_b   1.000
_cell.length_c   1.000
_cell.angle_alpha   90.00
_cell.angle_beta   90.00
_cell.angle_gamma   90.00
#
_symmetry.space_group_name_H-M   'P 1'
#
loop_
_entity.id
_entity.type
_entity.pdbx_description
1 polymer ?
#
loop_
_entity_poly.entity_id
_entity_poly.type
_entity_poly.pdbx_seq_one_letter_code
_entity_poly.pdbx_strand_id
1 'polypeptide(L)'
;MADEQEDHEMFGELHLLPVGEIQVTAHEPVVSSTNSVIGLLHQTIAIRVMEGGTGHYQGLMSHPVTSARGVAFAPGRSSVSVPDAGTIAHELGHNFNLRHAPCGDPAALDPFYPQSDGSIGAWGYDFRDGGRLVPPSAKDLMSYCRRNRWISDYGFTSALRFRGADADSVALPHRGSSQSLLLWGGIDANGLPFLEPAFVVDAPPALPNAAGEYRLVGTTSDGAELFSLSFGMPVVLDGDGSSGFAFVLPAQSSWEVGLASITLSGPGGSVTLDGDTSAPMTILRDPRTGRVRGMIRDVPPTARGEADAAGWISSGGSVTVLFSRGIPDVEAWRR
;
A
#
# COMPACT_ATOMS: atom_id res chain seq x y z
N MET A 1 -30.37 -15.92 0.68
CA MET A 1 -30.27 -17.32 1.13
C MET A 1 -28.81 -17.57 1.44
N ALA A 2 -28.56 -18.26 2.56
CA ALA A 2 -27.29 -18.72 3.15
C ALA A 2 -26.05 -18.56 2.25
N ASP A 3 -25.04 -17.81 2.69
CA ASP A 3 -24.02 -18.30 3.65
C ASP A 3 -23.23 -19.48 3.05
N GLU A 4 -22.42 -19.14 2.05
CA GLU A 4 -21.19 -19.86 1.73
C GLU A 4 -20.08 -18.81 1.82
N GLN A 5 -19.69 -18.49 3.06
CA GLN A 5 -18.31 -18.13 3.30
C GLN A 5 -17.50 -19.37 2.89
N GLU A 6 -17.14 -19.47 1.61
CA GLU A 6 -16.06 -20.36 1.21
C GLU A 6 -14.90 -19.95 2.13
N ASP A 7 -14.54 -20.84 3.07
CA ASP A 7 -13.31 -20.78 3.84
C ASP A 7 -12.17 -20.83 2.82
N HIS A 8 -11.88 -19.70 2.20
CA HIS A 8 -10.79 -19.57 1.26
C HIS A 8 -9.53 -19.88 2.06
N GLU A 9 -8.86 -20.98 1.72
CA GLU A 9 -7.65 -21.45 2.41
C GLU A 9 -6.64 -20.31 2.66
N MET A 10 -6.60 -19.30 1.77
CA MET A 10 -5.80 -18.07 1.88
C MET A 10 -6.07 -17.20 3.12
N PHE A 11 -7.26 -17.28 3.72
CA PHE A 11 -7.65 -16.50 4.90
C PHE A 11 -7.81 -17.36 6.15
N GLY A 12 -7.51 -18.66 6.05
CA GLY A 12 -7.69 -19.63 7.14
C GLY A 12 -6.89 -19.34 8.41
N GLU A 13 -5.89 -18.45 8.37
CA GLU A 13 -5.12 -17.99 9.53
C GLU A 13 -5.55 -16.60 10.07
N LEU A 14 -6.55 -15.92 9.48
CA LEU A 14 -7.00 -14.61 9.97
C LEU A 14 -7.69 -14.66 11.34
N HIS A 15 -8.17 -15.83 11.76
CA HIS A 15 -8.67 -16.07 13.12
C HIS A 15 -7.60 -15.89 14.21
N LEU A 16 -6.31 -15.87 13.83
CA LEU A 16 -5.20 -15.54 14.72
C LEU A 16 -5.10 -14.04 15.02
N LEU A 17 -5.85 -13.19 14.34
CA LEU A 17 -5.85 -11.74 14.58
C LEU A 17 -7.14 -11.33 15.29
N PRO A 18 -7.15 -10.18 16.01
CA PRO A 18 -8.33 -9.70 16.71
C PRO A 18 -9.36 -9.12 15.73
N VAL A 19 -9.94 -9.96 14.87
CA VAL A 19 -10.90 -9.61 13.83
C VAL A 19 -12.18 -10.42 14.04
N GLY A 20 -13.29 -9.74 14.31
CA GLY A 20 -14.57 -10.39 14.60
C GLY A 20 -15.39 -10.74 13.35
N GLU A 21 -15.35 -9.88 12.33
CA GLU A 21 -16.00 -10.08 11.03
C GLU A 21 -15.04 -9.63 9.92
N ILE A 22 -15.02 -10.37 8.81
CA ILE A 22 -14.20 -10.05 7.64
C ILE A 22 -15.11 -9.96 6.43
N GLN A 23 -15.04 -8.83 5.74
CA GLN A 23 -15.64 -8.64 4.42
C GLN A 23 -14.52 -8.57 3.41
N VAL A 24 -14.40 -9.60 2.57
CA VAL A 24 -13.40 -9.66 1.51
C VAL A 24 -14.05 -9.21 0.22
N THR A 25 -13.47 -8.21 -0.43
CA THR A 25 -13.81 -7.85 -1.81
C THR A 25 -12.64 -8.24 -2.69
N ALA A 26 -12.87 -9.19 -3.60
CA ALA A 26 -11.88 -9.52 -4.62
C ALA A 26 -11.87 -8.43 -5.71
N HIS A 27 -10.67 -7.95 -6.04
CA HIS A 27 -10.46 -7.04 -7.15
C HIS A 27 -10.01 -7.85 -8.37
N GLU A 28 -10.36 -7.38 -9.57
CA GLU A 28 -9.82 -7.92 -10.79
C GLU A 28 -8.28 -7.82 -10.81
N PRO A 29 -7.58 -8.74 -11.49
CA PRO A 29 -6.12 -8.67 -11.58
C PRO A 29 -5.63 -7.33 -12.14
N VAL A 30 -4.56 -6.82 -11.52
CA VAL A 30 -3.87 -5.60 -11.93
C VAL A 30 -2.60 -5.98 -12.68
N VAL A 31 -2.48 -5.51 -13.93
CA VAL A 31 -1.25 -5.71 -14.72
C VAL A 31 -0.18 -4.75 -14.24
N SER A 32 1.01 -5.26 -13.89
CA SER A 32 2.12 -4.43 -13.41
C SER A 32 3.39 -4.68 -14.22
N SER A 33 4.18 -3.63 -14.44
CA SER A 33 5.52 -3.72 -15.03
C SER A 33 6.62 -4.08 -14.01
N THR A 34 6.27 -4.30 -12.74
CA THR A 34 7.21 -4.73 -11.70
C THR A 34 6.81 -6.08 -11.11
N ASN A 35 7.81 -6.89 -10.77
CA ASN A 35 7.68 -8.10 -9.97
C ASN A 35 8.44 -8.00 -8.63
N SER A 36 8.86 -6.79 -8.25
CA SER A 36 9.42 -6.50 -6.92
C SER A 36 8.29 -6.36 -5.92
N VAL A 37 8.40 -7.07 -4.80
CA VAL A 37 7.42 -7.02 -3.69
C VAL A 37 7.28 -5.60 -3.13
N ILE A 38 8.39 -4.87 -2.99
CA ILE A 38 8.39 -3.47 -2.55
C ILE A 38 7.70 -2.58 -3.59
N GLY A 39 8.03 -2.76 -4.88
CA GLY A 39 7.37 -1.99 -5.94
C GLY A 39 5.87 -2.24 -6.00
N LEU A 40 5.44 -3.48 -5.75
CA LEU A 40 4.02 -3.85 -5.68
C LEU A 40 3.36 -3.32 -4.40
N LEU A 41 4.06 -3.23 -3.28
CA LEU A 41 3.55 -2.57 -2.07
C LEU A 41 3.26 -1.09 -2.35
N HIS A 42 4.17 -0.39 -3.03
CA HIS A 42 3.98 1.01 -3.43
C HIS A 42 2.80 1.17 -4.39
N GLN A 43 2.63 0.25 -5.35
CA GLN A 43 1.44 0.24 -6.20
C GLN A 43 0.17 -0.06 -5.41
N THR A 44 0.22 -0.95 -4.42
CA THR A 44 -0.95 -1.33 -3.60
C THR A 44 -1.46 -0.15 -2.76
N ILE A 45 -0.58 0.67 -2.18
CA ILE A 45 -1.00 1.90 -1.50
C ILE A 45 -1.54 2.94 -2.48
N ALA A 46 -0.94 3.10 -3.67
CA ALA A 46 -1.44 3.99 -4.70
C ALA A 46 -2.85 3.58 -5.17
N ILE A 47 -3.08 2.29 -5.43
CA ILE A 47 -4.39 1.74 -5.79
C ILE A 47 -5.40 2.02 -4.69
N ARG A 48 -5.07 1.73 -3.43
CA ARG A 48 -5.95 1.98 -2.29
C ARG A 48 -6.42 3.43 -2.24
N VAL A 49 -5.50 4.40 -2.36
CA VAL A 49 -5.86 5.82 -2.27
C VAL A 49 -6.61 6.30 -3.51
N MET A 50 -6.26 5.82 -4.71
CA MET A 50 -6.96 6.14 -5.97
C MET A 50 -8.40 5.63 -6.01
N GLU A 51 -8.66 4.49 -5.37
CA GLU A 51 -9.99 3.89 -5.27
C GLU A 51 -10.78 4.41 -4.07
N GLY A 52 -10.19 5.28 -3.23
CA GLY A 52 -10.82 5.78 -2.01
C GLY A 52 -11.05 4.70 -0.95
N GLY A 53 -10.26 3.62 -0.98
CA GLY A 53 -10.39 2.48 -0.09
C GLY A 53 -10.03 2.83 1.36
N THR A 54 -10.97 2.56 2.27
CA THR A 54 -10.78 2.74 3.73
C THR A 54 -10.36 1.44 4.44
N GLY A 55 -10.55 0.29 3.77
CA GLY A 55 -10.17 -1.03 4.28
C GLY A 55 -8.67 -1.35 4.12
N HIS A 56 -8.31 -2.58 4.47
CA HIS A 56 -6.98 -3.13 4.22
C HIS A 56 -6.89 -3.70 2.81
N TYR A 57 -5.85 -3.33 2.08
CA TYR A 57 -5.58 -3.80 0.73
C TYR A 57 -4.43 -4.81 0.77
N GLN A 58 -4.72 -6.05 0.40
CA GLN A 58 -3.76 -7.13 0.28
C GLN A 58 -3.51 -7.42 -1.20
N GLY A 59 -2.35 -7.01 -1.71
CA GLY A 59 -1.88 -7.45 -3.02
C GLY A 59 -1.43 -8.91 -2.95
N LEU A 60 -1.79 -9.69 -3.96
CA LEU A 60 -1.36 -11.07 -4.12
C LEU A 60 -0.50 -11.20 -5.37
N MET A 61 0.63 -11.90 -5.26
CA MET A 61 1.45 -12.19 -6.42
C MET A 61 1.90 -13.66 -6.47
N SER A 62 1.91 -14.20 -7.69
CA SER A 62 2.47 -15.53 -7.97
C SER A 62 3.92 -15.42 -8.39
N HIS A 63 4.66 -16.52 -8.25
CA HIS A 63 6.08 -16.58 -8.63
C HIS A 63 6.30 -16.31 -10.14
N PRO A 64 7.45 -15.74 -10.54
CA PRO A 64 8.62 -15.42 -9.71
C PRO A 64 8.50 -14.06 -9.00
N VAL A 65 8.61 -14.11 -7.67
CA VAL A 65 8.67 -12.94 -6.78
C VAL A 65 10.13 -12.69 -6.40
N THR A 66 10.59 -11.44 -6.41
CA THR A 66 11.93 -11.08 -5.91
C THR A 66 11.86 -10.56 -4.48
N SER A 67 12.94 -10.75 -3.72
CA SER A 67 13.11 -10.41 -2.29
C SER A 67 12.33 -11.29 -1.28
N ALA A 68 11.25 -10.77 -0.70
CA ALA A 68 10.53 -11.37 0.41
C ALA A 68 9.29 -12.16 -0.04
N ARG A 69 8.70 -12.98 0.85
CA ARG A 69 7.42 -13.65 0.60
C ARG A 69 6.21 -12.74 0.84
N GLY A 70 6.40 -11.68 1.61
CA GLY A 70 5.44 -10.62 1.84
C GLY A 70 6.13 -9.41 2.44
N VAL A 71 5.46 -8.26 2.33
CA VAL A 71 5.81 -7.00 3.00
C VAL A 71 4.54 -6.22 3.29
N ALA A 72 4.61 -5.37 4.31
CA ALA A 72 3.51 -4.52 4.73
C ALA A 72 4.00 -3.19 5.30
N PHE A 73 3.14 -2.19 5.23
CA PHE A 73 3.30 -1.00 6.05
C PHE A 73 2.92 -1.29 7.51
N ALA A 74 3.68 -0.73 8.46
CA ALA A 74 3.45 -0.88 9.90
C ALA A 74 3.60 0.44 10.69
N PRO A 75 2.53 0.99 11.29
CA PRO A 75 1.13 0.63 11.02
C PRO A 75 0.75 0.95 9.57
N GLY A 76 -0.34 0.38 9.08
CA GLY A 76 -0.76 0.63 7.70
C GLY A 76 -2.04 -0.07 7.28
N ARG A 77 -2.40 0.11 6.00
CA ARG A 77 -3.57 -0.51 5.36
C ARG A 77 -3.25 -1.18 4.02
N SER A 78 -1.96 -1.37 3.73
CA SER A 78 -1.53 -1.98 2.48
C SER A 78 -0.41 -2.97 2.74
N SER A 79 -0.53 -4.11 2.10
CA SER A 79 0.37 -5.26 2.21
C SER A 79 0.42 -5.99 0.87
N VAL A 80 1.51 -6.70 0.59
CA VAL A 80 1.65 -7.58 -0.58
C VAL A 80 2.30 -8.87 -0.16
N SER A 81 1.84 -10.01 -0.67
CA SER A 81 2.47 -11.31 -0.40
C SER A 81 2.19 -12.34 -1.48
N VAL A 82 2.89 -13.48 -1.38
CA VAL A 82 2.44 -14.74 -1.98
C VAL A 82 1.11 -15.19 -1.34
N PRO A 83 0.26 -15.98 -2.03
CA PRO A 83 -0.99 -16.48 -1.50
C PRO A 83 -0.78 -17.62 -0.48
N ASP A 84 -0.22 -17.29 0.69
CA ASP A 84 0.01 -18.18 1.83
C ASP A 84 -0.71 -17.59 3.04
N ALA A 85 -1.61 -18.36 3.66
CA ALA A 85 -2.49 -17.86 4.71
C ALA A 85 -1.74 -17.27 5.89
N GLY A 86 -0.65 -17.92 6.31
CA GLY A 86 0.17 -17.43 7.41
C GLY A 86 1.01 -16.22 7.03
N THR A 87 1.47 -16.11 5.78
CA THR A 87 2.09 -14.86 5.30
C THR A 87 1.07 -13.73 5.25
N ILE A 88 -0.14 -13.95 4.71
CA ILE A 88 -1.20 -12.92 4.68
C ILE A 88 -1.54 -12.46 6.10
N ALA A 89 -1.71 -13.39 7.05
CA ALA A 89 -1.97 -13.05 8.45
C ALA A 89 -0.79 -12.28 9.09
N HIS A 90 0.46 -12.65 8.77
CA HIS A 90 1.65 -11.93 9.22
C HIS A 90 1.67 -10.48 8.72
N GLU A 91 1.48 -10.29 7.41
CA GLU A 91 1.45 -8.96 6.80
C GLU A 91 0.28 -8.10 7.28
N LEU A 92 -0.88 -8.71 7.57
CA LEU A 92 -2.00 -8.00 8.19
C LEU A 92 -1.70 -7.65 9.66
N GLY A 93 -0.92 -8.47 10.37
CA GLY A 93 -0.39 -8.15 11.69
C GLY A 93 0.45 -6.87 11.69
N HIS A 94 1.31 -6.68 10.70
CA HIS A 94 2.06 -5.43 10.52
C HIS A 94 1.15 -4.22 10.29
N ASN A 95 0.10 -4.36 9.48
CA ASN A 95 -0.91 -3.32 9.32
C ASN A 95 -1.57 -2.93 10.66
N PHE A 96 -1.76 -3.89 11.57
CA PHE A 96 -2.23 -3.67 12.96
C PHE A 96 -1.13 -3.24 13.93
N ASN A 97 -0.03 -2.69 13.42
CA ASN A 97 1.11 -2.17 14.16
C ASN A 97 1.89 -3.22 14.96
N LEU A 98 1.84 -4.49 14.55
CA LEU A 98 2.68 -5.52 15.16
C LEU A 98 4.09 -5.48 14.59
N ARG A 99 5.07 -5.64 15.48
CA ARG A 99 6.50 -5.82 15.16
C ARG A 99 6.88 -7.29 15.36
N HIS A 100 8.07 -7.65 14.92
CA HIS A 100 8.50 -9.04 14.94
C HIS A 100 8.79 -9.60 16.34
N ALA A 101 8.36 -10.83 16.57
CA ALA A 101 8.75 -11.62 17.73
C ALA A 101 10.14 -12.27 17.51
N PRO A 102 10.95 -12.46 18.56
CA PRO A 102 12.36 -12.84 18.45
C PRO A 102 12.58 -14.34 18.17
N CYS A 103 12.19 -14.83 16.99
CA CYS A 103 12.49 -16.18 16.54
C CYS A 103 12.68 -16.26 15.01
N GLY A 104 13.78 -16.88 14.58
CA GLY A 104 14.11 -17.09 13.17
C GLY A 104 14.79 -15.90 12.48
N ASP A 105 15.50 -15.09 13.26
CA ASP A 105 16.28 -13.92 12.81
C ASP A 105 15.52 -12.87 11.98
N PRO A 106 14.28 -12.47 12.36
CA PRO A 106 13.61 -11.36 11.69
C PRO A 106 14.29 -10.02 12.00
N ALA A 107 14.19 -9.08 11.06
CA ALA A 107 14.57 -7.70 11.29
C ALA A 107 13.59 -7.02 12.25
N ALA A 108 13.88 -5.78 12.68
CA ALA A 108 12.90 -4.92 13.35
C ALA A 108 12.14 -5.54 14.54
N LEU A 109 12.85 -6.34 15.36
CA LEU A 109 12.31 -6.97 16.57
C LEU A 109 11.50 -6.00 17.43
N ASP A 110 10.45 -6.51 18.07
CA ASP A 110 9.76 -5.82 19.14
C ASP A 110 10.61 -5.91 20.43
N PRO A 111 11.19 -4.80 20.91
CA PRO A 111 12.01 -4.80 22.13
C PRO A 111 11.20 -5.08 23.40
N PHE A 112 9.87 -5.03 23.33
CA PHE A 112 8.96 -5.27 24.45
C PHE A 112 8.30 -6.66 24.39
N TYR A 113 8.62 -7.48 23.38
CA TYR A 113 8.04 -8.81 23.27
C TYR A 113 8.44 -9.66 24.49
N PRO A 114 7.48 -10.27 25.22
CA PRO A 114 7.77 -10.86 26.54
C PRO A 114 8.70 -12.07 26.51
N GLN A 115 8.61 -12.90 25.47
CA GLN A 115 9.35 -14.16 25.39
C GLN A 115 10.56 -13.99 24.48
N SER A 116 11.77 -14.11 25.03
CA SER A 116 13.03 -13.92 24.29
C SER A 116 13.27 -14.94 23.18
N ASP A 117 12.53 -16.05 23.17
CA ASP A 117 12.57 -17.08 22.13
C ASP A 117 11.42 -16.98 21.11
N GLY A 118 10.61 -15.91 21.19
CA GLY A 118 9.45 -15.69 20.33
C GLY A 118 8.29 -16.67 20.55
N SER A 119 8.25 -17.34 21.70
CA SER A 119 7.09 -18.17 22.07
C SER A 119 5.87 -17.33 22.44
N ILE A 120 4.67 -17.93 22.40
CA ILE A 120 3.41 -17.22 22.69
C ILE A 120 3.17 -16.97 24.18
N GLY A 121 3.86 -17.69 25.08
CA GLY A 121 3.85 -17.45 26.53
C GLY A 121 2.57 -17.84 27.28
N ALA A 122 1.44 -17.97 26.59
CA ALA A 122 0.15 -18.39 27.14
C ALA A 122 -0.44 -19.58 26.36
N TRP A 123 -1.35 -20.32 26.98
CA TRP A 123 -2.10 -21.36 26.27
C TRP A 123 -3.05 -20.71 25.26
N GLY A 124 -2.92 -21.08 23.99
CA GLY A 124 -3.89 -20.74 22.95
C GLY A 124 -5.00 -21.79 22.86
N TYR A 125 -6.11 -21.40 22.26
CA TYR A 125 -7.21 -22.31 21.93
C TYR A 125 -7.61 -22.12 20.48
N ASP A 126 -7.31 -23.13 19.66
CA ASP A 126 -7.75 -23.22 18.28
C ASP A 126 -9.11 -23.89 18.25
N PHE A 127 -10.17 -23.12 18.00
CA PHE A 127 -11.55 -23.61 18.01
C PHE A 127 -11.89 -24.48 16.79
N ARG A 128 -11.02 -24.51 15.77
CA ARG A 128 -11.21 -25.30 14.55
C ARG A 128 -11.06 -26.79 14.85
N ASP A 129 -11.58 -27.63 13.95
CA ASP A 129 -11.41 -29.09 13.96
C ASP A 129 -11.70 -29.78 15.31
N GLY A 130 -12.73 -29.29 16.02
CA GLY A 130 -13.16 -29.87 17.30
C GLY A 130 -12.43 -29.33 18.54
N GLY A 131 -11.59 -28.30 18.37
CA GLY A 131 -10.96 -27.61 19.49
C GLY A 131 -9.63 -28.24 19.91
N ARG A 132 -8.55 -27.46 19.84
CA ARG A 132 -7.21 -27.91 20.25
C ARG A 132 -6.47 -26.85 21.03
N LEU A 133 -5.86 -27.25 22.14
CA LEU A 133 -4.95 -26.38 22.88
C LEU A 133 -3.64 -26.19 22.10
N VAL A 134 -3.16 -24.95 22.11
CA VAL A 134 -1.86 -24.55 21.54
C VAL A 134 -0.92 -24.29 22.71
N PRO A 135 0.22 -25.03 22.81
CA PRO A 135 1.11 -24.91 23.96
C PRO A 135 1.77 -23.53 24.01
N PRO A 136 2.09 -22.99 25.22
CA PRO A 136 2.80 -21.73 25.38
C PRO A 136 4.14 -21.64 24.63
N SER A 137 4.75 -22.79 24.31
CA SER A 137 6.00 -22.89 23.55
C SER A 137 5.81 -22.77 22.03
N ALA A 138 4.57 -22.71 21.53
CA ALA A 138 4.29 -22.40 20.13
C ALA A 138 4.87 -21.03 19.78
N LYS A 139 5.20 -20.82 18.50
CA LYS A 139 5.89 -19.61 18.06
C LYS A 139 4.90 -18.58 17.57
N ASP A 140 5.19 -17.32 17.84
CA ASP A 140 4.29 -16.21 17.51
C ASP A 140 4.09 -16.09 15.99
N LEU A 141 2.89 -15.67 15.58
CA LEU A 141 2.53 -15.34 14.20
C LEU A 141 3.55 -14.36 13.59
N MET A 142 4.00 -13.37 14.36
CA MET A 142 4.97 -12.35 13.97
C MET A 142 6.43 -12.83 14.07
N SER A 143 6.67 -14.13 14.10
CA SER A 143 8.03 -14.71 14.05
C SER A 143 8.30 -15.43 12.72
N TYR A 144 9.58 -15.64 12.41
CA TYR A 144 10.00 -16.44 11.25
C TYR A 144 10.10 -17.94 11.57
N CYS A 145 9.78 -18.35 12.79
CA CYS A 145 9.69 -19.75 13.19
C CYS A 145 8.33 -20.34 12.80
N ARG A 146 8.17 -20.61 11.50
CA ARG A 146 6.88 -20.91 10.84
C ARG A 146 6.17 -22.21 11.25
N ARG A 147 6.78 -23.05 12.10
CA ARG A 147 6.16 -24.31 12.54
C ARG A 147 5.28 -24.05 13.75
N ASN A 148 4.00 -24.43 13.67
CA ASN A 148 3.01 -24.27 14.74
C ASN A 148 2.82 -22.81 15.15
N ARG A 149 2.65 -21.91 14.17
CA ARG A 149 2.39 -20.49 14.42
C ARG A 149 1.06 -20.28 15.15
N TRP A 150 1.05 -19.34 16.08
CA TRP A 150 -0.13 -18.88 16.80
C TRP A 150 0.10 -17.44 17.26
N ILE A 151 -0.95 -16.66 17.49
CA ILE A 151 -0.78 -15.31 18.04
C ILE A 151 -0.55 -15.36 19.56
N SER A 152 0.44 -14.63 20.07
CA SER A 152 0.55 -14.41 21.51
C SER A 152 -0.60 -13.56 22.06
N ASP A 153 -0.89 -13.72 23.34
CA ASP A 153 -1.79 -12.82 24.06
C ASP A 153 -1.31 -11.36 23.99
N TYR A 154 0.00 -11.15 24.05
CA TYR A 154 0.67 -9.87 23.85
C TYR A 154 0.40 -9.28 22.46
N GLY A 155 0.65 -10.05 21.39
CA GLY A 155 0.41 -9.62 20.01
C GLY A 155 -1.08 -9.35 19.75
N PHE A 156 -1.96 -10.25 20.19
CA PHE A 156 -3.40 -10.10 20.05
C PHE A 156 -3.92 -8.84 20.74
N THR A 157 -3.50 -8.61 22.00
CA THR A 157 -3.92 -7.44 22.77
C THR A 157 -3.37 -6.14 22.18
N SER A 158 -2.14 -6.15 21.67
CA SER A 158 -1.53 -4.99 21.01
C SER A 158 -2.27 -4.62 19.73
N ALA A 159 -2.56 -5.60 18.86
CA ALA A 159 -3.35 -5.38 17.65
C ALA A 159 -4.78 -4.93 17.97
N LEU A 160 -5.41 -5.49 19.00
CA LEU A 160 -6.78 -5.10 19.40
C LEU A 160 -6.83 -3.64 19.88
N ARG A 161 -5.86 -3.22 20.69
CA ARG A 161 -5.74 -1.83 21.15
C ARG A 161 -5.51 -0.87 19.97
N PHE A 162 -4.63 -1.25 19.05
CA PHE A 162 -4.37 -0.45 17.85
C PHE A 162 -5.64 -0.29 17.01
N ARG A 163 -6.35 -1.38 16.71
CA ARG A 163 -7.60 -1.34 15.94
C ARG A 163 -8.69 -0.52 16.62
N GLY A 164 -8.77 -0.56 17.94
CA GLY A 164 -9.70 0.28 18.71
C GLY A 164 -9.40 1.78 18.51
N ALA A 165 -8.14 2.19 18.65
CA ALA A 165 -7.74 3.58 18.44
C ALA A 165 -7.87 4.04 16.97
N ASP A 166 -7.54 3.16 16.02
CA ASP A 166 -7.64 3.44 14.59
C ASP A 166 -9.11 3.66 14.17
N ALA A 167 -10.05 2.84 14.66
CA ALA A 167 -11.47 3.00 14.41
C ALA A 167 -12.02 4.36 14.88
N ASP A 168 -11.54 4.85 16.02
CA ASP A 168 -11.93 6.17 16.58
C ASP A 168 -11.37 7.34 15.76
N SER A 169 -10.34 7.10 14.93
CA SER A 169 -9.67 8.12 14.13
C SER A 169 -10.13 8.22 12.68
N VAL A 170 -11.04 7.32 12.24
CA VAL A 170 -11.62 7.39 10.89
C VAL A 170 -12.51 8.64 10.79
N ALA A 171 -11.95 9.71 10.23
CA ALA A 171 -12.71 10.90 9.88
C ALA A 171 -13.87 10.53 8.95
N LEU A 172 -15.00 11.23 9.10
CA LEU A 172 -16.16 11.04 8.23
C LEU A 172 -15.72 11.11 6.76
N PRO A 173 -16.12 10.15 5.91
CA PRO A 173 -15.74 10.16 4.51
C PRO A 173 -16.15 11.49 3.89
N HIS A 174 -15.20 12.18 3.26
CA HIS A 174 -15.52 13.31 2.39
C HIS A 174 -16.41 12.77 1.27
N ARG A 175 -17.66 13.22 1.24
CA ARG A 175 -18.62 12.78 0.24
C ARG A 175 -18.29 13.48 -1.08
N GLY A 176 -17.66 12.74 -1.99
CA GLY A 176 -17.45 13.12 -3.38
C GLY A 176 -16.00 12.89 -3.81
N SER A 177 -15.81 12.18 -4.91
CA SER A 177 -14.55 12.24 -5.65
C SER A 177 -14.44 13.65 -6.25
N SER A 178 -13.38 14.37 -5.91
CA SER A 178 -12.98 15.57 -6.63
C SER A 178 -11.77 15.26 -7.50
N GLN A 179 -11.64 15.98 -8.61
CA GLN A 179 -10.38 16.02 -9.34
C GLN A 179 -9.26 16.36 -8.35
N SER A 180 -8.22 15.53 -8.33
CA SER A 180 -7.17 15.54 -7.33
C SER A 180 -5.83 15.16 -7.96
N LEU A 181 -4.74 15.48 -7.29
CA LEU A 181 -3.38 15.14 -7.71
C LEU A 181 -2.86 13.98 -6.87
N LEU A 182 -2.59 12.83 -7.52
CA LEU A 182 -1.85 11.71 -6.93
C LEU A 182 -0.36 12.05 -6.90
N LEU A 183 0.20 12.03 -5.70
CA LEU A 183 1.62 12.26 -5.42
C LEU A 183 2.15 11.06 -4.66
N TRP A 184 3.15 10.39 -5.21
CA TRP A 184 3.65 9.14 -4.67
C TRP A 184 5.11 8.92 -5.04
N GLY A 185 5.78 8.06 -4.29
CA GLY A 185 7.23 7.93 -4.31
C GLY A 185 7.70 7.33 -3.01
N GLY A 186 8.95 7.57 -2.65
CA GLY A 186 9.51 6.96 -1.45
C GLY A 186 11.00 7.17 -1.31
N ILE A 187 11.62 6.22 -0.61
CA ILE A 187 13.07 6.07 -0.50
C ILE A 187 13.47 4.67 -0.94
N ASP A 188 14.63 4.57 -1.58
CA ASP A 188 15.25 3.28 -1.87
C ASP A 188 15.97 2.70 -0.64
N ALA A 189 16.59 1.53 -0.80
CA ALA A 189 17.34 0.85 0.25
C ALA A 189 18.54 1.66 0.80
N ASN A 190 19.00 2.68 0.08
CA ASN A 190 20.08 3.59 0.51
C ASN A 190 19.53 4.87 1.15
N GLY A 191 18.22 5.02 1.26
CA GLY A 191 17.55 6.22 1.78
C GLY A 191 17.46 7.35 0.76
N LEU A 192 17.79 7.13 -0.51
CA LEU A 192 17.70 8.15 -1.55
C LEU A 192 16.23 8.35 -1.95
N PRO A 193 15.72 9.60 -1.96
CA PRO A 193 14.34 9.85 -2.34
C PRO A 193 14.12 9.61 -3.83
N PHE A 194 12.98 9.03 -4.17
CA PHE A 194 12.48 8.92 -5.54
C PHE A 194 11.02 9.38 -5.60
N LEU A 195 10.62 9.90 -6.76
CA LEU A 195 9.23 10.24 -7.06
C LEU A 195 8.73 9.42 -8.24
N GLU A 196 7.49 8.98 -8.11
CA GLU A 196 6.74 8.38 -9.21
C GLU A 196 5.99 9.46 -9.99
N PRO A 197 5.67 9.22 -11.27
CA PRO A 197 4.90 10.16 -12.06
C PRO A 197 3.59 10.53 -11.34
N ALA A 198 3.34 11.83 -11.23
CA ALA A 198 2.10 12.35 -10.67
C ALA A 198 0.97 12.25 -11.69
N PHE A 199 -0.25 12.06 -11.20
CA PHE A 199 -1.45 11.89 -12.03
C PHE A 199 -2.60 12.75 -11.52
N VAL A 200 -3.38 13.32 -12.43
CA VAL A 200 -4.71 13.83 -12.10
C VAL A 200 -5.67 12.64 -12.01
N VAL A 201 -6.38 12.53 -10.89
CA VAL A 201 -7.26 11.41 -10.54
C VAL A 201 -8.55 11.91 -9.90
N ASP A 202 -9.65 11.19 -10.12
CA ASP A 202 -10.86 11.34 -9.31
C ASP A 202 -10.79 10.39 -8.12
N ALA A 203 -10.40 10.94 -6.97
CA ALA A 203 -10.22 10.20 -5.72
C ALA A 203 -10.43 11.14 -4.52
N PRO A 204 -10.88 10.62 -3.36
CA PRO A 204 -10.99 11.44 -2.16
C PRO A 204 -9.59 11.84 -1.63
N PRO A 205 -9.48 12.95 -0.90
CA PRO A 205 -8.22 13.37 -0.30
C PRO A 205 -7.62 12.29 0.62
N ALA A 206 -6.33 12.04 0.44
CA ALA A 206 -5.53 11.15 1.27
C ALA A 206 -4.25 11.89 1.65
N LEU A 207 -4.26 12.56 2.80
CA LEU A 207 -3.18 13.43 3.26
C LEU A 207 -2.26 12.69 4.25
N PRO A 208 -1.02 13.15 4.46
CA PRO A 208 -0.17 12.62 5.52
C PRO A 208 -0.84 12.71 6.89
N ASN A 209 -0.67 11.67 7.71
CA ASN A 209 -1.27 11.57 9.05
C ASN A 209 -0.28 11.92 10.19
N ALA A 210 1.00 12.13 9.86
CA ALA A 210 2.04 12.50 10.82
C ALA A 210 3.03 13.44 10.14
N ALA A 211 3.38 14.54 10.82
CA ALA A 211 4.49 15.40 10.40
C ALA A 211 5.84 14.67 10.54
N GLY A 212 6.83 15.08 9.75
CA GLY A 212 8.16 14.49 9.80
C GLY A 212 9.16 15.22 8.92
N GLU A 213 10.34 14.62 8.76
CA GLU A 213 11.52 15.23 8.12
C GLU A 213 11.42 15.29 6.58
N TYR A 214 10.47 14.58 5.97
CA TYR A 214 10.27 14.62 4.54
C TYR A 214 9.34 15.77 4.17
N ARG A 215 9.64 16.44 3.07
CA ARG A 215 8.81 17.54 2.55
C ARG A 215 8.52 17.32 1.08
N LEU A 216 7.26 17.47 0.70
CA LEU A 216 6.80 17.50 -0.68
C LEU A 216 6.34 18.91 -1.02
N VAL A 217 6.87 19.49 -2.09
CA VAL A 217 6.59 20.87 -2.51
C VAL A 217 6.25 20.89 -3.99
N GLY A 218 5.13 21.51 -4.35
CA GLY A 218 4.80 21.84 -5.74
C GLY A 218 5.03 23.32 -6.00
N THR A 219 5.69 23.68 -7.09
CA THR A 219 5.95 25.08 -7.44
C THR A 219 5.56 25.43 -8.88
N THR A 220 5.32 26.71 -9.11
CA THR A 220 5.18 27.32 -10.43
C THR A 220 6.53 27.57 -11.09
N SER A 221 6.53 27.92 -12.38
CA SER A 221 7.76 28.16 -13.16
C SER A 221 8.58 29.37 -12.66
N ASP A 222 7.93 30.32 -11.98
CA ASP A 222 8.57 31.45 -11.30
C ASP A 222 8.95 31.15 -9.84
N GLY A 223 8.75 29.91 -9.38
CA GLY A 223 9.17 29.42 -8.07
C GLY A 223 8.18 29.68 -6.93
N ALA A 224 6.96 30.15 -7.21
CA ALA A 224 5.93 30.29 -6.18
C ALA A 224 5.40 28.92 -5.73
N GLU A 225 5.23 28.76 -4.42
CA GLU A 225 4.75 27.51 -3.83
C GLU A 225 3.23 27.35 -4.02
N LEU A 226 2.81 26.23 -4.62
CA LEU A 226 1.41 25.86 -4.81
C LEU A 226 0.88 24.99 -3.67
N PHE A 227 1.74 24.11 -3.15
CA PHE A 227 1.46 23.29 -1.97
C PHE A 227 2.77 22.90 -1.28
N SER A 228 2.68 22.67 0.03
CA SER A 228 3.73 22.02 0.79
C SER A 228 3.15 21.10 1.86
N LEU A 229 3.69 19.88 1.90
CA LEU A 229 3.36 18.87 2.90
C LEU A 229 4.64 18.43 3.60
N SER A 230 4.59 18.30 4.92
CA SER A 230 5.65 17.65 5.70
C SER A 230 5.12 16.34 6.27
N PHE A 231 5.93 15.28 6.22
CA PHE A 231 5.51 13.96 6.64
C PHE A 231 6.65 13.06 7.13
N GLY A 232 6.30 12.10 7.98
CA GLY A 232 7.17 10.96 8.27
C GLY A 232 7.00 9.90 7.18
N MET A 233 8.09 9.36 6.65
CA MET A 233 8.01 8.26 5.69
C MET A 233 7.33 7.05 6.38
N PRO A 234 6.31 6.43 5.75
CA PRO A 234 5.74 5.20 6.28
C PRO A 234 6.81 4.14 6.55
N VAL A 235 6.56 3.24 7.49
CA VAL A 235 7.55 2.22 7.86
C VAL A 235 7.17 0.88 7.22
N VAL A 236 8.15 0.21 6.64
CA VAL A 236 8.06 -1.18 6.16
C VAL A 236 9.06 -2.00 6.98
N LEU A 237 8.57 -2.92 7.82
CA LEU A 237 9.42 -3.64 8.78
C LEU A 237 10.19 -4.80 8.14
N ASP A 238 9.66 -5.34 7.05
CA ASP A 238 10.16 -6.55 6.36
C ASP A 238 10.91 -6.21 5.07
N GLY A 239 11.20 -4.92 4.88
CA GLY A 239 11.85 -4.37 3.70
C GLY A 239 13.37 -4.39 3.78
N ASP A 240 13.99 -3.95 2.70
CA ASP A 240 15.44 -3.74 2.57
C ASP A 240 15.89 -2.33 3.01
N GLY A 241 15.04 -1.62 3.75
CA GLY A 241 15.18 -0.20 4.06
C GLY A 241 14.41 0.72 3.12
N SER A 242 13.94 0.22 1.97
CA SER A 242 13.05 0.97 1.09
C SER A 242 11.67 1.18 1.74
N SER A 243 11.04 2.29 1.41
CA SER A 243 9.66 2.59 1.77
C SER A 243 9.02 3.53 0.77
N GLY A 244 7.73 3.76 0.89
CA GLY A 244 6.98 4.63 0.00
C GLY A 244 5.73 5.22 0.62
N PHE A 245 5.18 6.19 -0.09
CA PHE A 245 3.95 6.89 0.26
C PHE A 245 3.09 7.07 -0.99
N ALA A 246 1.79 7.28 -0.77
CA ALA A 246 0.90 7.81 -1.78
C ALA A 246 -0.11 8.76 -1.12
N PHE A 247 -0.18 9.99 -1.64
CA PHE A 247 -1.08 11.04 -1.19
C PHE A 247 -1.96 11.50 -2.34
N VAL A 248 -3.16 11.93 -2.02
CA VAL A 248 -4.12 12.50 -2.96
C VAL A 248 -4.50 13.88 -2.43
N LEU A 249 -4.12 14.93 -3.16
CA LEU A 249 -4.42 16.31 -2.80
C LEU A 249 -5.57 16.81 -3.67
N PRO A 250 -6.64 17.39 -3.09
CA PRO A 250 -7.70 17.99 -3.89
C PRO A 250 -7.13 19.07 -4.80
N ALA A 251 -7.44 18.97 -6.10
CA ALA A 251 -6.93 19.90 -7.10
C ALA A 251 -7.44 21.32 -6.81
N GLN A 252 -6.55 22.30 -6.99
CA GLN A 252 -6.93 23.71 -7.02
C GLN A 252 -6.87 24.20 -8.46
N SER A 253 -7.77 25.12 -8.83
CA SER A 253 -7.83 25.67 -10.20
C SER A 253 -6.53 26.32 -10.66
N SER A 254 -5.70 26.81 -9.73
CA SER A 254 -4.38 27.37 -10.02
C SER A 254 -3.35 26.34 -10.49
N TRP A 255 -3.57 25.04 -10.21
CA TRP A 255 -2.58 24.00 -10.51
C TRP A 255 -2.61 23.55 -11.97
N GLU A 256 -3.78 23.57 -12.63
CA GLU A 256 -3.96 23.15 -14.03
C GLU A 256 -2.96 23.82 -14.99
N VAL A 257 -2.66 25.10 -14.75
CA VAL A 257 -1.76 25.90 -15.59
C VAL A 257 -0.48 26.27 -14.84
N GLY A 258 -0.48 26.15 -13.51
CA GLY A 258 0.58 26.65 -12.66
C GLY A 258 1.62 25.62 -12.26
N LEU A 259 1.30 24.32 -12.16
CA LEU A 259 2.24 23.34 -11.60
C LEU A 259 3.38 23.04 -12.58
N ALA A 260 4.59 23.47 -12.23
CA ALA A 260 5.79 23.33 -13.06
C ALA A 260 6.79 22.29 -12.52
N SER A 261 6.85 22.12 -11.20
CA SER A 261 7.73 21.12 -10.58
C SER A 261 7.16 20.56 -9.28
N ILE A 262 7.55 19.33 -8.94
CA ILE A 262 7.24 18.65 -7.68
C ILE A 262 8.55 18.14 -7.10
N THR A 263 8.93 18.63 -5.92
CA THR A 263 10.16 18.22 -5.23
C THR A 263 9.85 17.46 -3.96
N LEU A 264 10.45 16.30 -3.81
CA LEU A 264 10.54 15.55 -2.55
C LEU A 264 11.93 15.78 -1.95
N SER A 265 11.99 16.22 -0.71
CA SER A 265 13.24 16.35 0.05
C SER A 265 13.15 15.63 1.40
N GLY A 266 14.31 15.22 1.92
CA GLY A 266 14.45 14.56 3.22
C GLY A 266 15.92 14.33 3.58
N PRO A 267 16.21 13.53 4.63
CA PRO A 267 17.58 13.32 5.12
C PRO A 267 18.57 12.78 4.07
N GLY A 268 18.09 11.97 3.13
CA GLY A 268 18.90 11.37 2.05
C GLY A 268 19.11 12.27 0.83
N GLY A 269 18.55 13.48 0.79
CA GLY A 269 18.67 14.42 -0.32
C GLY A 269 17.32 14.88 -0.87
N SER A 270 17.28 15.19 -2.17
CA SER A 270 16.06 15.63 -2.85
C SER A 270 15.98 15.12 -4.28
N VAL A 271 14.76 14.93 -4.77
CA VAL A 271 14.43 14.58 -6.14
C VAL A 271 13.31 15.49 -6.63
N THR A 272 13.35 15.87 -7.91
CA THR A 272 12.36 16.75 -8.53
C THR A 272 11.80 16.07 -9.77
N LEU A 273 10.48 16.12 -9.92
CA LEU A 273 9.80 15.97 -11.21
C LEU A 273 9.58 17.38 -11.78
N ASP A 274 9.81 17.55 -13.07
CA ASP A 274 9.61 18.79 -13.82
C ASP A 274 9.38 18.49 -15.31
N GLY A 275 9.35 19.53 -16.16
CA GLY A 275 9.15 19.39 -17.60
C GLY A 275 10.26 18.64 -18.35
N ASP A 276 11.45 18.52 -17.76
CA ASP A 276 12.59 17.80 -18.35
C ASP A 276 12.63 16.33 -17.90
N THR A 277 11.85 15.99 -16.89
CA THR A 277 11.76 14.62 -16.38
C THR A 277 11.05 13.70 -17.37
N SER A 278 11.66 12.53 -17.62
CA SER A 278 11.08 11.50 -18.51
C SER A 278 10.97 10.16 -17.79
N ALA A 279 9.88 9.99 -17.04
CA ALA A 279 9.48 8.75 -16.38
C ALA A 279 8.06 8.36 -16.84
N PRO A 280 7.87 7.84 -18.07
CA PRO A 280 6.54 7.54 -18.58
C PRO A 280 5.87 6.39 -17.83
N MET A 281 4.65 6.63 -17.36
CA MET A 281 3.79 5.61 -16.77
C MET A 281 2.35 5.74 -17.28
N THR A 282 1.72 4.60 -17.47
CA THR A 282 0.29 4.47 -17.79
C THR A 282 -0.44 3.77 -16.64
N ILE A 283 -1.55 4.37 -16.20
CA ILE A 283 -2.50 3.72 -15.29
C ILE A 283 -3.78 3.43 -16.07
N LEU A 284 -4.22 2.17 -16.03
CA LEU A 284 -5.48 1.73 -16.62
C LEU A 284 -6.53 1.64 -15.51
N ARG A 285 -7.72 2.17 -15.76
CA ARG A 285 -8.86 2.09 -14.83
C ARG A 285 -10.10 1.52 -15.52
N ASP A 286 -10.91 0.81 -14.76
CA ASP A 286 -12.27 0.50 -15.18
C ASP A 286 -13.13 1.77 -15.12
N PRO A 287 -13.78 2.19 -16.23
CA PRO A 287 -14.52 3.46 -16.27
C PRO A 287 -15.82 3.44 -15.47
N ARG A 288 -16.33 2.26 -15.09
CA ARG A 288 -17.57 2.13 -14.33
C ARG A 288 -17.30 2.12 -12.83
N THR A 289 -16.27 1.38 -12.42
CA THR A 289 -15.95 1.17 -11.01
C THR A 289 -14.84 2.09 -10.51
N GLY A 290 -14.06 2.70 -11.40
CA GLY A 290 -12.86 3.45 -11.08
C GLY A 290 -11.69 2.57 -10.60
N ARG A 291 -11.84 1.24 -10.58
CA ARG A 291 -10.80 0.32 -10.11
C ARG A 291 -9.58 0.33 -11.01
N VAL A 292 -8.39 0.23 -10.43
CA VAL A 292 -7.15 0.14 -11.19
C VAL A 292 -7.05 -1.26 -11.82
N ARG A 293 -6.70 -1.30 -13.11
CA ARG A 293 -6.53 -2.52 -13.91
C ARG A 293 -5.10 -2.73 -14.39
N GLY A 294 -4.28 -1.69 -14.34
CA GLY A 294 -2.85 -1.81 -14.60
C GLY A 294 -2.05 -0.57 -14.26
N MET A 295 -0.78 -0.76 -13.94
CA MET A 295 0.23 0.28 -13.71
C MET A 295 1.51 -0.13 -14.47
N ILE A 296 1.72 0.49 -15.64
CA ILE A 296 2.70 0.03 -16.62
C ILE A 296 3.71 1.13 -16.91
N ARG A 297 4.99 0.84 -16.69
CA ARG A 297 6.11 1.67 -17.14
C ARG A 297 6.53 1.32 -18.55
N ASP A 298 7.16 2.28 -19.23
CA ASP A 298 7.89 2.07 -20.48
C ASP A 298 7.11 1.33 -21.56
N VAL A 299 5.80 1.61 -21.66
CA VAL A 299 4.95 1.09 -22.74
C VAL A 299 5.65 1.35 -24.09
N PRO A 300 5.82 0.36 -24.99
CA PRO A 300 6.51 0.57 -26.26
C PRO A 300 5.86 1.71 -27.08
N PRO A 301 6.62 2.51 -27.85
CA PRO A 301 6.08 3.66 -28.59
C PRO A 301 4.92 3.33 -29.54
N THR A 302 4.89 2.11 -30.08
CA THR A 302 3.81 1.60 -30.94
C THR A 302 2.50 1.41 -30.16
N ALA A 303 2.58 0.92 -28.93
CA ALA A 303 1.43 0.83 -28.02
C ALA A 303 1.04 2.19 -27.42
N ARG A 304 1.93 3.19 -27.41
CA ARG A 304 1.61 4.59 -27.03
C ARG A 304 0.77 5.29 -28.10
N GLY A 305 1.19 5.19 -29.36
CA GLY A 305 0.44 5.74 -30.50
C GLY A 305 -0.93 5.06 -30.68
N GLU A 306 -1.02 3.76 -30.39
CA GLU A 306 -2.29 3.05 -30.34
C GLU A 306 -3.10 3.38 -29.09
N ALA A 307 -2.53 3.51 -27.88
CA ALA A 307 -3.29 3.92 -26.68
C ALA A 307 -3.83 5.37 -26.78
N ASP A 308 -3.10 6.27 -27.43
CA ASP A 308 -3.51 7.65 -27.70
C ASP A 308 -4.52 7.74 -28.86
N ALA A 309 -4.37 6.92 -29.92
CA ALA A 309 -5.25 6.94 -31.10
C ALA A 309 -6.44 5.97 -31.03
N ALA A 310 -6.39 5.00 -30.12
CA ALA A 310 -7.35 3.91 -30.04
C ALA A 310 -7.37 3.38 -28.60
N GLY A 311 -8.36 3.75 -27.78
CA GLY A 311 -8.56 3.18 -26.44
C GLY A 311 -8.58 1.65 -26.43
N TRP A 312 -7.40 1.03 -26.34
CA TRP A 312 -7.18 -0.41 -26.50
C TRP A 312 -6.61 -0.95 -25.19
N ILE A 313 -7.40 -1.78 -24.52
CA ILE A 313 -7.30 -3.23 -24.76
C ILE A 313 -8.73 -3.76 -24.98
N SER A 314 -8.93 -4.34 -26.16
CA SER A 314 -10.11 -5.07 -26.61
C SER A 314 -10.21 -6.44 -25.94
N SER A 315 -10.42 -6.44 -24.63
CA SER A 315 -10.97 -7.57 -23.89
C SER A 315 -12.26 -7.14 -23.17
N GLY A 316 -13.31 -6.90 -23.96
CA GLY A 316 -14.69 -6.90 -23.45
C GLY A 316 -15.14 -5.73 -22.56
N GLY A 317 -14.33 -4.69 -22.36
CA GLY A 317 -14.74 -3.46 -21.69
C GLY A 317 -13.79 -2.30 -22.02
N SER A 318 -14.33 -1.11 -22.31
CA SER A 318 -13.54 0.12 -22.44
C SER A 318 -12.78 0.37 -21.13
N VAL A 319 -11.48 0.66 -21.18
CA VAL A 319 -10.68 1.13 -20.03
C VAL A 319 -10.40 2.62 -20.15
N THR A 320 -10.36 3.33 -19.03
CA THR A 320 -9.85 4.71 -18.96
C THR A 320 -8.33 4.66 -18.83
N VAL A 321 -7.63 5.43 -19.66
CA VAL A 321 -6.16 5.47 -19.70
C VAL A 321 -5.68 6.80 -19.11
N LEU A 322 -4.92 6.74 -18.02
CA LEU A 322 -4.19 7.89 -17.47
C LEU A 322 -2.72 7.77 -17.86
N PHE A 323 -2.12 8.86 -18.34
CA PHE A 323 -0.72 8.89 -18.77
C PHE A 323 0.00 10.07 -18.13
N SER A 324 1.24 9.87 -17.71
CA SER A 324 2.12 10.91 -17.19
C SER A 324 3.57 10.60 -17.55
N ARG A 325 4.35 11.64 -17.84
CA ARG A 325 5.82 11.54 -18.05
C ARG A 325 6.61 11.93 -16.79
N GLY A 326 5.93 12.34 -15.74
CA GLY A 326 6.51 12.92 -14.53
C GLY A 326 5.48 13.83 -13.88
N ILE A 327 5.19 14.96 -14.52
CA ILE A 327 4.10 15.86 -14.11
C ILE A 327 2.93 15.73 -15.11
N PRO A 328 1.66 15.83 -14.65
CA PRO A 328 0.51 15.86 -15.54
C PRO A 328 0.59 17.05 -16.50
N ASP A 329 0.29 16.80 -17.78
CA ASP A 329 0.10 17.86 -18.75
C ASP A 329 -1.24 18.58 -18.56
N VAL A 330 -1.44 19.69 -19.27
CA VAL A 330 -2.68 20.48 -19.22
C VAL A 330 -3.90 19.65 -19.65
N GLU A 331 -3.73 18.68 -20.55
CA GLU A 331 -4.84 17.83 -21.01
C GLU A 331 -5.33 16.89 -19.92
N ALA A 332 -4.44 16.41 -19.04
CA ALA A 332 -4.80 15.58 -17.89
C ALA A 332 -5.73 16.29 -16.90
N TRP A 333 -5.65 17.62 -16.77
CA TRP A 333 -6.52 18.42 -15.90
C TRP A 333 -7.89 18.75 -16.49
N ARG A 334 -8.09 18.57 -17.80
CA ARG A 334 -9.34 18.93 -18.50
C ARG A 334 -10.32 17.76 -18.67
N ARG A 335 -9.98 16.60 -18.11
CA ARG A 335 -10.76 15.36 -18.20
C ARG A 335 -11.89 15.31 -17.18
#